data_AF-A0AAW5D6Z1-F1
#
_entry.id   AF-A0AAW5D6Z1-F1
#
_cell.length_a   1.000
_cell.length_b   1.000
_cell.length_c   1.000
_cell.angle_alpha   90.00
_cell.angle_beta   90.00
_cell.angle_gamma   90.00
#
_symmetry.space_group_name_H-M   'P 1'
#
loop_
_entity.id
_entity.type
_entity.pdbx_description
1 polymer ?
#
loop_
_entity_poly.entity_id
_entity_poly.type
_entity_poly.pdbx_seq_one_letter_code
_entity_poly.pdbx_strand_id
1 'polypeptide(L)'
;MSLPKLSSLNPAFHQGEIALQKKLEIDREIGERTNGFIRSFMPEQHRQFFTSSPFTVFALVDEKGHPVATPVWGEGDFIESPSATQLRFSLPVEVWNMMQHSLNLDVTSGSKIGIVGIEYATRRRNRLNGTISHATNENLTVLVDQSFGNCPQYIHKRTTVKKQRPVQTAPMKNTVGAGDSTFFTSTSNVLTPSARSLISRAETFFIASRHKSLGHAANEGLDVSHRGGKAGFVKVEGNSLIFPDFSGNKFFNTLGNILLDPRVGLCFWDNETGDLLFIEAKASIESLESNITAFEGAERFVSLSVLSVTHISGVYPYSHEITDISPYALKTGDWK
;
A
#
# COMPACT_ATOMS: atom_id res chain seq x y z
N MET A 1 -39.38 -9.71 27.59
CA MET A 1 -38.58 -9.76 26.34
C MET A 1 -37.73 -8.51 26.28
N SER A 2 -36.41 -8.62 26.43
CA SER A 2 -35.50 -7.49 26.23
C SER A 2 -35.47 -7.12 24.75
N LEU A 3 -35.62 -5.84 24.45
CA LEU A 3 -35.42 -5.30 23.11
C LEU A 3 -34.03 -5.72 22.56
N PRO A 4 -33.91 -6.13 21.29
CA PRO A 4 -32.62 -6.38 20.68
C PRO A 4 -31.85 -5.05 20.62
N LYS A 5 -30.64 -5.01 21.19
CA LYS A 5 -29.75 -3.84 21.10
C LYS A 5 -29.35 -3.63 19.62
N LEU A 6 -29.70 -2.48 19.05
CA LEU A 6 -28.97 -1.88 17.91
C LEU A 6 -27.53 -1.56 18.40
N SER A 7 -26.42 -1.81 17.71
CA SER A 7 -26.11 -1.94 16.28
C SER A 7 -25.07 -3.06 16.03
N SER A 8 -25.37 -4.04 15.19
CA SER A 8 -24.50 -5.19 14.88
C SER A 8 -23.35 -4.89 13.90
N LEU A 9 -22.85 -3.64 13.84
CA LEU A 9 -21.81 -3.21 12.91
C LEU A 9 -20.57 -2.79 13.71
N ASN A 10 -19.41 -3.34 13.38
CA ASN A 10 -18.15 -3.00 14.03
C ASN A 10 -17.75 -1.56 13.62
N PRO A 11 -17.59 -0.62 14.59
CA PRO A 11 -17.28 0.78 14.32
C PRO A 11 -15.90 0.99 13.69
N ALA A 12 -15.04 -0.03 13.69
CA ALA A 12 -13.76 0.00 13.00
C ALA A 12 -13.90 0.06 11.47
N PHE A 13 -15.05 -0.37 10.91
CA PHE A 13 -15.30 -0.27 9.48
C PHE A 13 -16.03 1.01 9.13
N HIS A 14 -15.70 1.57 7.97
CA HIS A 14 -16.43 2.70 7.39
C HIS A 14 -17.52 2.21 6.42
N GLN A 15 -18.37 3.14 6.00
CA GLN A 15 -19.56 2.86 5.20
C GLN A 15 -19.30 2.12 3.87
N GLY A 16 -18.14 2.33 3.24
CA GLY A 16 -17.78 1.69 1.98
C GLY A 16 -17.45 0.20 2.16
N GLU A 17 -16.72 -0.13 3.22
CA GLU A 17 -16.43 -1.52 3.60
C GLU A 17 -17.72 -2.26 3.98
N ILE A 18 -18.54 -1.64 4.84
CA ILE A 18 -19.82 -2.21 5.28
C ILE A 18 -20.76 -2.44 4.08
N ALA A 19 -20.78 -1.53 3.10
CA ALA A 19 -21.60 -1.72 1.90
C ALA A 19 -21.20 -2.96 1.09
N LEU A 20 -19.89 -3.22 0.96
CA LEU A 20 -19.39 -4.43 0.28
C LEU A 20 -19.62 -5.70 1.11
N GLN A 21 -19.50 -5.63 2.43
CA GLN A 21 -19.81 -6.75 3.32
C GLN A 21 -21.30 -7.12 3.26
N LYS A 22 -22.20 -6.12 3.23
CA LYS A 22 -23.65 -6.32 3.08
C LYS A 22 -24.04 -6.95 1.76
N LYS A 23 -23.36 -6.59 0.66
CA LYS A 23 -23.58 -7.22 -0.65
C LYS A 23 -23.29 -8.73 -0.65
N LEU A 24 -22.43 -9.17 0.27
CA LEU A 24 -22.11 -10.58 0.47
C LEU A 24 -22.85 -11.20 1.66
N GLU A 25 -23.73 -10.45 2.33
CA GLU A 25 -24.49 -10.87 3.52
C GLU A 25 -23.62 -11.34 4.70
N ILE A 26 -22.41 -10.78 4.82
CA ILE A 26 -21.42 -11.16 5.87
C ILE A 26 -21.11 -10.03 6.85
N ASP A 27 -21.80 -8.88 6.77
CA ASP A 27 -21.51 -7.69 7.60
C ASP A 27 -21.62 -7.97 9.10
N ARG A 28 -22.63 -8.76 9.51
CA ARG A 28 -22.80 -9.15 10.92
C ARG A 28 -21.70 -10.10 11.40
N GLU A 29 -21.44 -11.18 10.65
CA GLU A 29 -20.41 -12.18 10.99
C GLU A 29 -19.03 -11.53 11.09
N ILE A 30 -18.68 -10.69 10.11
CA ILE A 30 -17.41 -9.97 10.12
C ILE A 30 -17.36 -9.00 11.29
N GLY A 31 -18.44 -8.25 11.55
CA GLY A 31 -18.51 -7.33 12.67
C GLY A 31 -18.21 -8.02 14.00
N GLU A 32 -18.82 -9.18 14.24
CA GLU A 32 -18.61 -9.98 15.46
C GLU A 32 -17.19 -10.54 15.54
N ARG A 33 -16.70 -11.17 14.45
CA ARG A 33 -15.36 -11.81 14.40
C ARG A 33 -14.22 -10.82 14.56
N THR A 34 -14.43 -9.57 14.16
CA THR A 34 -13.39 -8.53 14.17
C THR A 34 -13.49 -7.59 15.38
N ASN A 35 -14.47 -7.80 16.26
CA ASN A 35 -14.61 -7.04 17.48
C ASN A 35 -13.36 -7.24 18.36
N GLY A 36 -12.68 -6.15 18.72
CA GLY A 36 -11.41 -6.18 19.46
C GLY A 36 -10.19 -6.70 18.66
N PHE A 37 -10.36 -7.08 17.39
CA PHE A 37 -9.26 -7.45 16.50
C PHE A 37 -8.59 -6.22 15.87
N ILE A 38 -9.39 -5.26 15.41
CA ILE A 38 -8.93 -3.94 14.96
C ILE A 38 -8.86 -3.03 16.19
N ARG A 39 -7.67 -2.52 16.50
CA ARG A 39 -7.38 -1.88 17.79
C ARG A 39 -6.82 -0.48 17.58
N SER A 40 -7.11 0.45 18.47
CA SER A 40 -6.49 1.78 18.52
C SER A 40 -5.08 1.78 19.13
N PHE A 41 -4.45 0.61 19.20
CA PHE A 41 -3.10 0.42 19.71
C PHE A 41 -2.46 -0.81 19.05
N MET A 42 -1.14 -0.83 19.01
CA MET A 42 -0.32 -1.96 18.59
C MET A 42 -0.12 -2.92 19.77
N PRO A 43 -0.58 -4.18 19.67
CA PRO A 43 -0.12 -5.24 20.56
C PRO A 43 1.42 -5.37 20.49
N GLU A 44 2.02 -5.95 21.52
CA GLU A 44 3.49 -6.11 21.59
C GLU A 44 4.07 -6.79 20.35
N GLN A 45 3.38 -7.82 19.84
CA GLN A 45 3.79 -8.52 18.63
C GLN A 45 3.81 -7.63 17.37
N HIS A 46 2.97 -6.58 17.30
CA HIS A 46 2.98 -5.61 16.19
C HIS A 46 4.11 -4.61 16.37
N ARG A 47 4.35 -4.15 17.60
CA ARG A 47 5.45 -3.24 17.93
C ARG A 47 6.78 -3.85 17.50
N GLN A 48 7.06 -5.07 17.97
CA GLN A 48 8.26 -5.83 17.62
C GLN A 48 8.40 -6.05 16.10
N PHE A 49 7.28 -6.33 15.42
CA PHE A 49 7.27 -6.51 13.96
C PHE A 49 7.64 -5.25 13.20
N PHE A 50 7.09 -4.10 13.57
CA PHE A 50 7.41 -2.84 12.90
C PHE A 50 8.85 -2.42 13.18
N THR A 51 9.32 -2.52 14.43
CA THR A 51 10.68 -2.13 14.82
C THR A 51 11.77 -3.05 14.27
N SER A 52 11.43 -4.27 13.84
CA SER A 52 12.38 -5.19 13.19
C SER A 52 12.40 -5.09 11.66
N SER A 53 11.55 -4.25 11.06
CA SER A 53 11.36 -4.23 9.61
C SER A 53 12.38 -3.30 8.95
N PRO A 54 13.11 -3.73 7.90
CA PRO A 54 14.10 -2.91 7.21
C PRO A 54 13.48 -1.81 6.30
N PHE A 55 12.18 -1.93 6.02
CA PHE A 55 11.38 -0.96 5.29
C PHE A 55 9.91 -1.09 5.70
N THR A 56 9.11 -0.07 5.41
CA THR A 56 7.63 -0.15 5.42
C THR A 56 7.08 0.59 4.21
N VAL A 57 5.77 0.49 3.96
CA VAL A 57 5.13 1.26 2.89
C VAL A 57 4.07 2.17 3.50
N PHE A 58 4.11 3.44 3.13
CA PHE A 58 3.15 4.46 3.53
C PHE A 58 2.10 4.69 2.45
N ALA A 59 0.88 5.01 2.85
CA ALA A 59 -0.06 5.80 2.08
C ALA A 59 -0.06 7.22 2.66
N LEU A 60 0.32 8.18 1.83
CA LEU A 60 0.17 9.62 2.05
C LEU A 60 -0.68 10.19 0.90
N VAL A 61 -0.94 11.49 0.90
CA VAL A 61 -1.58 12.18 -0.22
C VAL A 61 -0.66 13.25 -0.80
N ASP A 62 -0.78 13.49 -2.10
CA ASP A 62 -0.19 14.66 -2.73
C ASP A 62 -1.00 15.94 -2.41
N GLU A 63 -0.55 17.08 -2.93
CA GLU A 63 -1.23 18.38 -2.80
C GLU A 63 -2.67 18.40 -3.35
N LYS A 64 -3.03 17.48 -4.25
CA LYS A 64 -4.37 17.34 -4.83
C LYS A 64 -5.23 16.36 -4.03
N GLY A 65 -4.72 15.80 -2.94
CA GLY A 65 -5.37 14.79 -2.14
C GLY A 65 -5.42 13.41 -2.82
N HIS A 66 -4.62 13.16 -3.85
CA HIS A 66 -4.49 11.87 -4.51
C HIS A 66 -3.58 10.97 -3.65
N PRO A 67 -4.03 9.75 -3.26
CA PRO A 67 -3.23 8.89 -2.41
C PRO A 67 -2.03 8.34 -3.17
N VAL A 68 -0.88 8.22 -2.50
CA VAL A 68 0.37 7.68 -3.06
C VAL A 68 0.90 6.60 -2.12
N ALA A 69 1.15 5.41 -2.67
CA ALA A 69 1.87 4.35 -1.96
C ALA A 69 3.37 4.61 -2.11
N THR A 70 4.11 4.68 -1.01
CA THR A 70 5.56 4.93 -1.06
C THR A 70 6.33 4.08 -0.07
N PRO A 71 7.36 3.32 -0.50
CA PRO A 71 8.23 2.63 0.43
C PRO A 71 9.12 3.63 1.16
N VAL A 72 9.34 3.38 2.45
CA VAL A 72 10.30 4.09 3.28
C VAL A 72 11.22 3.09 3.96
N TRP A 73 12.48 3.46 4.11
CA TRP A 73 13.52 2.62 4.70
C TRP A 73 14.46 3.46 5.54
N GLY A 74 15.31 2.80 6.31
CA GLY A 74 16.41 3.43 7.03
C GLY A 74 17.39 2.38 7.55
N GLU A 75 18.38 2.84 8.31
CA GLU A 75 19.37 2.00 8.96
C GLU A 75 19.07 1.81 10.44
N GLY A 76 19.54 0.70 11.02
CA GLY A 76 19.44 0.46 12.46
C GLY A 76 18.00 0.57 12.97
N ASP A 77 17.80 1.35 14.03
CA ASP A 77 16.51 1.56 14.69
C ASP A 77 15.71 2.71 14.05
N PHE A 78 15.67 2.77 12.71
CA PHE A 78 14.92 3.83 12.02
C PHE A 78 13.41 3.77 12.29
N ILE A 79 12.89 2.68 12.87
CA ILE A 79 11.53 2.55 13.38
C ILE A 79 11.59 2.27 14.88
N GLU A 80 10.98 3.15 15.66
CA GLU A 80 10.81 2.98 17.10
C GLU A 80 9.34 2.92 17.49
N SER A 81 9.01 2.16 18.53
CA SER A 81 7.68 2.18 19.15
C SER A 81 7.78 2.64 20.60
N PRO A 82 7.72 3.96 20.88
CA PRO A 82 7.81 4.48 22.25
C PRO A 82 6.66 4.03 23.16
N SER A 83 5.49 3.72 22.57
CA SER A 83 4.32 3.21 23.28
C SER A 83 3.48 2.34 22.36
N ALA A 84 2.45 1.66 22.90
CA ALA A 84 1.49 0.92 22.10
C ALA A 84 0.68 1.80 21.13
N THR A 85 0.62 3.11 21.34
CA THR A 85 -0.18 4.04 20.52
C THR A 85 0.66 4.96 19.66
N GLN A 86 1.97 4.77 19.62
CA GLN A 86 2.89 5.63 18.89
C GLN A 86 3.96 4.82 18.14
N LEU A 87 4.20 5.19 16.90
CA LEU A 87 5.33 4.71 16.08
C LEU A 87 6.13 5.93 15.59
N ARG A 88 7.45 5.87 15.68
CA ARG A 88 8.37 6.92 15.22
C ARG A 88 9.26 6.39 14.12
N PHE A 89 9.59 7.26 13.19
CA PHE A 89 10.48 6.98 12.08
C PHE A 89 11.57 8.05 12.04
N SER A 90 12.83 7.62 11.97
CA SER A 90 13.98 8.49 11.67
C SER A 90 14.44 8.19 10.25
N LEU A 91 13.93 8.95 9.30
CA LEU A 91 14.11 8.66 7.88
C LEU A 91 15.45 9.21 7.38
N PRO A 92 16.14 8.52 6.47
CA PRO A 92 17.25 9.10 5.74
C PRO A 92 16.80 10.32 4.91
N VAL A 93 17.68 11.31 4.76
CA VAL A 93 17.40 12.55 4.02
C VAL A 93 16.93 12.28 2.60
N GLU A 94 17.44 11.23 1.97
CA GLU A 94 17.08 10.84 0.62
C GLU A 94 15.64 10.30 0.55
N VAL A 95 15.18 9.54 1.56
CA VAL A 95 13.77 9.10 1.65
C VAL A 95 12.85 10.29 1.90
N TRP A 96 13.27 11.19 2.78
CA TRP A 96 12.54 12.42 3.08
C TRP A 96 12.39 13.30 1.84
N ASN A 97 13.46 13.52 1.08
CA ASN A 97 13.46 14.29 -0.16
C ASN A 97 12.60 13.64 -1.25
N MET A 98 12.62 12.31 -1.38
CA MET A 98 11.73 11.60 -2.30
C MET A 98 10.26 11.90 -1.98
N MET A 99 9.87 11.83 -0.71
CA MET A 99 8.49 12.12 -0.30
C MET A 99 8.11 13.58 -0.53
N GLN A 100 8.94 14.53 -0.11
CA GLN A 100 8.58 15.96 -0.16
C GLN A 100 8.77 16.62 -1.53
N HIS A 101 9.83 16.27 -2.26
CA HIS A 101 10.23 16.98 -3.48
C HIS A 101 9.93 16.21 -4.77
N SER A 102 10.08 14.87 -4.76
CA SER A 102 9.76 14.05 -5.94
C SER A 102 8.28 13.70 -6.02
N LEU A 103 7.63 13.47 -4.88
CA LEU A 103 6.24 13.02 -4.79
C LEU A 103 5.27 14.07 -4.22
N ASN A 104 5.78 15.20 -3.69
CA ASN A 104 4.98 16.29 -3.11
C ASN A 104 3.95 15.82 -2.07
N LEU A 105 4.37 14.91 -1.17
CA LEU A 105 3.49 14.28 -0.20
C LEU A 105 3.28 15.15 1.04
N ASP A 106 2.02 15.24 1.47
CA ASP A 106 1.64 15.85 2.72
C ASP A 106 2.08 14.98 3.91
N VAL A 107 3.08 15.49 4.62
CA VAL A 107 3.59 14.93 5.88
C VAL A 107 3.31 15.84 7.06
N THR A 108 2.36 16.78 6.96
CA THR A 108 2.10 17.76 8.03
C THR A 108 1.46 17.14 9.27
N SER A 109 1.66 17.78 10.43
CA SER A 109 1.00 17.35 11.67
C SER A 109 -0.52 17.51 11.53
N GLY A 110 -1.26 16.46 11.92
CA GLY A 110 -2.69 16.33 11.73
C GLY A 110 -3.09 15.52 10.50
N SER A 111 -2.18 15.30 9.54
CA SER A 111 -2.49 14.55 8.32
C SER A 111 -2.61 13.06 8.57
N LYS A 112 -3.51 12.42 7.82
CA LYS A 112 -3.72 10.97 7.88
C LYS A 112 -2.60 10.23 7.16
N ILE A 113 -2.27 9.05 7.68
CA ILE A 113 -1.28 8.14 7.10
C ILE A 113 -1.79 6.70 7.20
N GLY A 114 -1.60 5.92 6.13
CA GLY A 114 -1.75 4.47 6.17
C GLY A 114 -0.36 3.83 6.15
N ILE A 115 -0.14 2.76 6.89
CA ILE A 115 1.15 2.05 6.92
C ILE A 115 0.89 0.55 6.81
N VAL A 116 1.68 -0.09 5.96
CA VAL A 116 1.77 -1.55 5.92
C VAL A 116 3.23 -1.96 6.08
N GLY A 117 3.48 -2.80 7.09
CA GLY A 117 4.75 -3.52 7.22
C GLY A 117 4.57 -4.93 6.67
N ILE A 118 5.58 -5.44 5.98
CA ILE A 118 5.57 -6.78 5.38
C ILE A 118 6.91 -7.48 5.64
N GLU A 119 6.83 -8.67 6.22
CA GLU A 119 7.99 -9.55 6.43
C GLU A 119 7.88 -10.71 5.43
N TYR A 120 8.60 -10.58 4.32
CA TYR A 120 8.52 -11.57 3.24
C TYR A 120 8.94 -12.97 3.68
N ALA A 121 9.96 -13.12 4.54
CA ALA A 121 10.45 -14.42 4.98
C ALA A 121 9.37 -15.31 5.63
N THR A 122 8.41 -14.70 6.32
CA THR A 122 7.34 -15.40 7.05
C THR A 122 5.95 -15.20 6.43
N ARG A 123 5.85 -14.36 5.38
CA ARG A 123 4.58 -13.88 4.78
C ARG A 123 3.75 -13.02 5.73
N ARG A 124 4.30 -12.57 6.85
CA ARG A 124 3.56 -11.79 7.84
C ARG A 124 3.39 -10.36 7.35
N ARG A 125 2.21 -9.80 7.58
CA ARG A 125 1.87 -8.41 7.25
C ARG A 125 0.97 -7.82 8.32
N ASN A 126 1.38 -6.67 8.84
CA ASN A 126 0.57 -5.90 9.79
C ASN A 126 0.31 -4.51 9.22
N ARG A 127 -0.87 -4.00 9.55
CA ARG A 127 -1.31 -2.65 9.18
C ARG A 127 -1.32 -1.74 10.40
N LEU A 128 -1.04 -0.47 10.15
CA LEU A 128 -1.22 0.63 11.06
C LEU A 128 -1.75 1.83 10.26
N ASN A 129 -2.98 2.25 10.50
CA ASN A 129 -3.50 3.52 10.00
C ASN A 129 -3.53 4.52 11.17
N GLY A 130 -3.26 5.77 10.89
CA GLY A 130 -3.01 6.75 11.94
C GLY A 130 -3.00 8.19 11.49
N THR A 131 -2.56 9.03 12.42
CA THR A 131 -2.44 10.48 12.24
C THR A 131 -1.01 10.90 12.55
N ILE A 132 -0.40 11.69 11.67
CA ILE A 132 0.93 12.25 11.89
C ILE A 132 0.83 13.27 13.02
N SER A 133 1.56 13.08 14.12
CA SER A 133 1.60 14.08 15.21
C SER A 133 2.81 15.01 15.10
N HIS A 134 3.88 14.56 14.43
CA HIS A 134 5.11 15.31 14.29
C HIS A 134 5.87 14.89 13.03
N ALA A 135 6.45 15.87 12.32
CA ALA A 135 7.16 15.66 11.06
C ALA A 135 8.19 16.79 10.85
N THR A 136 9.35 16.70 11.50
CA THR A 136 10.43 17.70 11.35
C THR A 136 11.79 17.04 11.37
N ASN A 137 12.78 17.62 10.68
CA ASN A 137 14.16 17.13 10.63
C ASN A 137 14.21 15.62 10.37
N GLU A 138 13.59 15.19 9.28
CA GLU A 138 13.53 13.78 8.85
C GLU A 138 12.91 12.80 9.86
N ASN A 139 12.33 13.30 10.95
CA ASN A 139 11.66 12.49 11.97
C ASN A 139 10.15 12.60 11.83
N LEU A 140 9.49 11.45 11.71
CA LEU A 140 8.03 11.32 11.61
C LEU A 140 7.50 10.58 12.83
N THR A 141 6.46 11.09 13.47
CA THR A 141 5.74 10.40 14.56
C THR A 141 4.28 10.21 14.17
N VAL A 142 3.79 8.99 14.33
CA VAL A 142 2.43 8.58 14.00
C VAL A 142 1.71 8.10 15.25
N LEU A 143 0.53 8.66 15.50
CA LEU A 143 -0.44 8.18 16.48
C LEU A 143 -1.33 7.12 15.83
N VAL A 144 -1.53 6.02 16.54
CA VAL A 144 -2.28 4.87 16.04
C VAL A 144 -3.79 5.13 16.14
N ASP A 145 -4.47 5.09 14.98
CA ASP A 145 -5.93 5.05 14.92
C ASP A 145 -6.43 3.60 14.86
N GLN A 146 -5.77 2.78 14.03
CA GLN A 146 -6.08 1.36 13.84
C GLN A 146 -4.82 0.54 13.62
N SER A 147 -4.72 -0.63 14.27
CA SER A 147 -3.70 -1.64 13.99
C SER A 147 -4.29 -3.04 14.04
N PHE A 148 -3.92 -3.86 13.05
CA PHE A 148 -4.39 -5.25 12.91
C PHE A 148 -3.46 -6.04 11.98
N GLY A 149 -3.47 -7.37 12.14
CA GLY A 149 -2.80 -8.28 11.21
C GLY A 149 -3.67 -8.57 9.99
N ASN A 150 -3.05 -8.75 8.83
CA ASN A 150 -3.75 -9.16 7.62
C ASN A 150 -3.42 -10.59 7.22
N CYS A 151 -4.26 -11.17 6.37
CA CYS A 151 -4.06 -12.51 5.83
C CYS A 151 -2.74 -12.58 5.02
N PRO A 152 -1.93 -13.64 5.18
CA PRO A 152 -0.67 -13.84 4.44
C PRO A 152 -0.88 -14.39 3.02
N GLN A 153 -2.13 -14.60 2.61
CA GLN A 153 -2.47 -15.14 1.28
C GLN A 153 -1.82 -14.29 0.18
N TYR A 154 -1.32 -14.96 -0.85
CA TYR A 154 -0.66 -14.37 -2.03
C TYR A 154 0.66 -13.63 -1.78
N ILE A 155 1.23 -13.70 -0.56
CA ILE A 155 2.60 -13.24 -0.32
C ILE A 155 3.57 -14.40 -0.61
N HIS A 156 4.45 -14.22 -1.59
CA HIS A 156 5.58 -15.12 -1.80
C HIS A 156 6.59 -14.94 -0.67
N LYS A 157 7.23 -16.02 -0.20
CA LYS A 157 8.39 -15.86 0.67
C LYS A 157 9.54 -15.31 -0.15
N ARG A 158 10.27 -14.36 0.41
CA ARG A 158 11.42 -13.75 -0.24
C ARG A 158 12.57 -13.57 0.74
N THR A 159 13.78 -13.66 0.23
CA THR A 159 14.96 -13.15 0.93
C THR A 159 15.10 -11.67 0.60
N THR A 160 15.09 -10.82 1.63
CA THR A 160 15.33 -9.38 1.48
C THR A 160 16.82 -9.13 1.67
N VAL A 161 17.49 -8.61 0.64
CA VAL A 161 18.91 -8.28 0.68
C VAL A 161 19.09 -6.81 0.33
N LYS A 162 19.88 -6.10 1.13
CA LYS A 162 20.31 -4.74 0.80
C LYS A 162 21.35 -4.79 -0.32
N LYS A 163 21.15 -4.02 -1.38
CA LYS A 163 22.03 -3.92 -2.54
C LYS A 163 22.65 -2.54 -2.60
N GLN A 164 23.91 -2.46 -3.00
CA GLN A 164 24.49 -1.20 -3.43
C GLN A 164 23.92 -0.87 -4.81
N ARG A 165 23.18 0.23 -4.91
CA ARG A 165 22.61 0.70 -6.18
C ARG A 165 23.60 1.65 -6.85
N PRO A 166 23.91 1.48 -8.15
CA PRO A 166 24.76 2.43 -8.85
C PRO A 166 24.10 3.81 -8.86
N VAL A 167 24.83 4.85 -8.47
CA VAL A 167 24.40 6.23 -8.71
C VAL A 167 24.38 6.42 -10.23
N GLN A 168 23.20 6.40 -10.84
CA GLN A 168 23.10 6.69 -12.28
C GLN A 168 23.50 8.14 -12.48
N THR A 169 24.57 8.41 -13.23
CA THR A 169 24.92 9.77 -13.67
C THR A 169 24.42 9.96 -15.10
N ALA A 170 23.15 10.29 -15.30
CA ALA A 170 22.63 10.67 -16.62
C ALA A 170 22.79 12.20 -16.86
N PRO A 171 22.83 12.67 -18.13
CA PRO A 171 23.05 14.09 -18.42
C PRO A 171 21.91 14.94 -17.84
N MET A 172 22.25 16.00 -17.10
CA MET A 172 21.34 16.91 -16.41
C MET A 172 20.26 17.48 -17.37
N LYS A 173 19.09 16.86 -17.40
CA LYS A 173 17.85 17.53 -17.79
C LYS A 173 16.80 17.13 -16.76
N ASN A 174 16.40 18.10 -15.94
CA ASN A 174 15.44 18.02 -14.83
C ASN A 174 16.00 17.49 -13.49
N THR A 175 17.14 18.01 -13.05
CA THR A 175 17.53 17.94 -11.63
C THR A 175 16.68 18.96 -10.87
N VAL A 176 15.70 18.53 -10.09
CA VAL A 176 15.09 19.37 -9.05
C VAL A 176 16.11 19.42 -7.91
N GLY A 177 16.75 20.58 -7.72
CA GLY A 177 17.74 20.77 -6.68
C GLY A 177 17.10 21.14 -5.35
N ALA A 178 17.35 20.34 -4.31
CA ALA A 178 17.59 20.76 -2.93
C ALA A 178 18.08 19.54 -2.12
N GLY A 179 19.34 19.57 -1.67
CA GLY A 179 19.96 18.53 -0.83
C GLY A 179 20.65 17.41 -1.62
N ASP A 180 21.73 16.84 -1.06
CA ASP A 180 22.72 15.92 -1.66
C ASP A 180 22.21 14.57 -2.24
N SER A 181 20.90 14.42 -2.50
CA SER A 181 20.30 13.23 -3.09
C SER A 181 19.83 13.51 -4.53
N THR A 182 20.65 13.17 -5.54
CA THR A 182 20.27 13.33 -6.96
C THR A 182 19.51 12.10 -7.45
N PHE A 183 18.21 12.04 -7.20
CA PHE A 183 17.35 11.07 -7.86
C PHE A 183 17.01 11.52 -9.28
N PHE A 184 17.05 10.60 -10.22
CA PHE A 184 16.49 10.84 -11.55
C PHE A 184 15.01 10.53 -11.50
N THR A 185 14.20 11.57 -11.63
CA THR A 185 12.74 11.49 -11.65
C THR A 185 12.24 11.83 -13.04
N SER A 186 11.37 11.00 -13.60
CA SER A 186 10.64 11.30 -14.84
C SER A 186 9.16 11.07 -14.63
N THR A 187 8.34 11.92 -15.26
CA THR A 187 6.87 11.83 -15.18
C THR A 187 6.27 11.78 -16.57
N SER A 188 5.23 10.96 -16.74
CA SER A 188 4.48 10.78 -17.98
C SER A 188 2.99 10.62 -17.66
N ASN A 189 2.10 11.07 -18.54
CA ASN A 189 0.66 10.83 -18.41
C ASN A 189 0.22 9.47 -19.00
N VAL A 190 1.17 8.71 -19.55
CA VAL A 190 0.93 7.41 -20.16
C VAL A 190 1.92 6.35 -19.67
N LEU A 191 1.47 5.09 -19.66
CA LEU A 191 2.29 3.91 -19.40
C LEU A 191 3.36 3.76 -20.49
N THR A 192 4.58 4.15 -20.15
CA THR A 192 5.77 4.01 -21.00
C THR A 192 6.11 2.53 -21.23
N PRO A 193 6.87 2.18 -22.27
CA PRO A 193 7.32 0.79 -22.49
C PRO A 193 8.07 0.20 -21.28
N SER A 194 8.89 0.99 -20.58
CA SER A 194 9.58 0.55 -19.37
C SER A 194 8.61 0.27 -18.22
N ALA A 195 7.63 1.16 -17.98
CA ALA A 195 6.59 0.96 -16.98
C ALA A 195 5.78 -0.31 -17.26
N ARG A 196 5.36 -0.53 -18.51
CA ARG A 196 4.64 -1.75 -18.92
C ARG A 196 5.45 -3.01 -18.65
N SER A 197 6.73 -3.00 -19.01
CA SER A 197 7.64 -4.13 -18.78
C SER A 197 7.75 -4.45 -17.28
N LEU A 198 7.97 -3.43 -16.44
CA LEU A 198 8.04 -3.62 -14.99
C LEU A 198 6.75 -4.20 -14.42
N ILE A 199 5.59 -3.62 -14.77
CA ILE A 199 4.28 -4.09 -14.28
C ILE A 199 4.02 -5.55 -14.72
N SER A 200 4.34 -5.91 -15.96
CA SER A 200 4.12 -7.25 -16.48
C SER A 200 4.94 -8.33 -15.76
N ARG A 201 6.12 -7.99 -15.24
CA ARG A 201 6.99 -8.90 -14.48
C ARG A 201 6.75 -8.83 -12.97
N ALA A 202 5.94 -7.88 -12.50
CA ALA A 202 5.70 -7.68 -11.09
C ALA A 202 4.88 -8.83 -10.50
N GLU A 203 5.40 -9.39 -9.41
CA GLU A 203 4.72 -10.42 -8.60
C GLU A 203 4.07 -9.79 -7.35
N THR A 204 4.32 -8.50 -7.14
CA THR A 204 3.75 -7.69 -6.07
C THR A 204 3.67 -6.23 -6.49
N PHE A 205 2.68 -5.53 -5.95
CA PHE A 205 2.63 -4.07 -5.91
C PHE A 205 1.91 -3.60 -4.65
N PHE A 206 2.00 -2.31 -4.37
CA PHE A 206 1.30 -1.67 -3.26
C PHE A 206 0.28 -0.69 -3.82
N ILE A 207 -0.89 -0.63 -3.19
CA ILE A 207 -1.96 0.29 -3.57
C ILE A 207 -2.41 1.10 -2.36
N ALA A 208 -2.21 2.41 -2.45
CA ALA A 208 -2.77 3.40 -1.56
C ALA A 208 -4.17 3.79 -2.06
N SER A 209 -5.09 3.90 -1.11
CA SER A 209 -6.46 4.31 -1.31
C SER A 209 -6.87 5.22 -0.17
N ARG A 210 -7.94 5.98 -0.34
CA ARG A 210 -8.41 6.93 0.66
C ARG A 210 -9.89 6.83 0.90
N HIS A 211 -10.28 7.12 2.13
CA HIS A 211 -11.65 7.47 2.41
C HIS A 211 -11.97 8.83 1.74
N LYS A 212 -13.26 9.04 1.41
CA LYS A 212 -13.72 10.30 0.79
C LYS A 212 -13.40 11.51 1.68
N SER A 213 -13.54 11.33 3.00
CA SER A 213 -13.12 12.29 4.04
C SER A 213 -11.80 11.83 4.68
N LEU A 214 -10.88 12.76 4.93
CA LEU A 214 -9.69 12.57 5.77
C LEU A 214 -9.92 13.23 7.13
N GLY A 215 -11.06 12.93 7.75
CA GLY A 215 -11.47 13.51 9.03
C GLY A 215 -10.80 12.83 10.24
N HIS A 216 -11.31 13.13 11.44
CA HIS A 216 -10.68 12.66 12.67
C HIS A 216 -11.09 11.25 13.11
N ALA A 217 -12.15 10.67 12.54
CA ALA A 217 -12.61 9.34 12.91
C ALA A 217 -11.55 8.27 12.56
N ALA A 218 -11.40 7.25 13.40
CA ALA A 218 -10.36 6.23 13.23
C ALA A 218 -10.53 5.36 11.98
N ASN A 219 -11.75 5.26 11.46
CA ASN A 219 -12.10 4.56 10.22
C ASN A 219 -12.15 5.51 9.00
N GLU A 220 -11.73 6.78 9.17
CA GLU A 220 -11.52 7.73 8.08
C GLU A 220 -10.01 7.96 7.88
N GLY A 221 -9.55 8.00 6.64
CA GLY A 221 -8.15 8.29 6.35
C GLY A 221 -7.60 7.54 5.14
N LEU A 222 -6.34 7.14 5.26
CA LEU A 222 -5.57 6.51 4.20
C LEU A 222 -5.30 5.05 4.51
N ASP A 223 -5.18 4.25 3.46
CA ASP A 223 -4.96 2.82 3.56
C ASP A 223 -4.03 2.35 2.41
N VAL A 224 -2.92 1.69 2.75
CA VAL A 224 -2.02 1.03 1.78
C VAL A 224 -2.04 -0.50 1.88
N SER A 225 -2.40 -1.19 0.80
CA SER A 225 -2.42 -2.66 0.75
C SER A 225 -1.32 -3.21 -0.15
N HIS A 226 -0.69 -4.30 0.29
CA HIS A 226 0.06 -5.20 -0.62
C HIS A 226 -0.91 -6.05 -1.45
N ARG A 227 -0.65 -6.15 -2.75
CA ARG A 227 -1.27 -7.08 -3.69
C ARG A 227 -0.19 -7.96 -4.30
N GLY A 228 -0.38 -9.28 -4.29
CA GLY A 228 0.60 -10.25 -4.77
C GLY A 228 -0.04 -11.32 -5.64
N GLY A 229 0.80 -11.95 -6.46
CA GLY A 229 0.44 -13.00 -7.39
C GLY A 229 1.66 -13.46 -8.21
N LYS A 230 1.49 -14.48 -9.06
CA LYS A 230 2.42 -14.75 -10.18
C LYS A 230 2.68 -13.48 -11.02
N ALA A 231 3.85 -13.40 -11.64
CA ALA A 231 4.11 -12.38 -12.65
C ALA A 231 3.01 -12.39 -13.74
N GLY A 232 2.62 -11.21 -14.23
CA GLY A 232 1.56 -11.04 -15.23
C GLY A 232 0.14 -10.84 -14.66
N PHE A 233 -0.03 -10.83 -13.34
CA PHE A 233 -1.36 -10.70 -12.71
C PHE A 233 -2.03 -9.34 -12.85
N VAL A 234 -1.22 -8.34 -13.17
CA VAL A 234 -1.70 -7.01 -13.53
C VAL A 234 -1.69 -6.94 -15.05
N LYS A 235 -2.88 -7.01 -15.65
CA LYS A 235 -3.05 -6.86 -17.10
C LYS A 235 -2.90 -5.39 -17.46
N VAL A 236 -2.17 -5.13 -18.54
CA VAL A 236 -2.00 -3.78 -19.07
C VAL A 236 -2.71 -3.68 -20.42
N GLU A 237 -3.66 -2.76 -20.53
CA GLU A 237 -4.45 -2.53 -21.76
C GLU A 237 -4.47 -1.05 -22.10
N GLY A 238 -3.79 -0.64 -23.18
CA GLY A 238 -3.65 0.78 -23.50
C GLY A 238 -3.06 1.55 -22.31
N ASN A 239 -3.76 2.57 -21.81
CA ASN A 239 -3.36 3.34 -20.63
C ASN A 239 -4.11 2.91 -19.35
N SER A 240 -4.51 1.65 -19.28
CA SER A 240 -5.30 1.09 -18.19
C SER A 240 -4.62 -0.14 -17.60
N LEU A 241 -4.91 -0.42 -16.33
CA LEU A 241 -4.49 -1.62 -15.64
C LEU A 241 -5.72 -2.36 -15.12
N ILE A 242 -5.67 -3.69 -15.12
CA ILE A 242 -6.71 -4.54 -14.54
C ILE A 242 -6.02 -5.57 -13.66
N PHE A 243 -6.49 -5.74 -12.43
CA PHE A 243 -6.01 -6.82 -11.56
C PHE A 243 -7.17 -7.49 -10.81
N PRO A 244 -7.05 -8.79 -10.51
CA PRO A 244 -8.05 -9.54 -9.76
C PRO A 244 -8.02 -9.18 -8.27
N ASP A 245 -9.20 -9.12 -7.66
CA ASP A 245 -9.35 -9.16 -6.21
C ASP A 245 -9.73 -10.59 -5.81
N PHE A 246 -8.80 -11.25 -5.12
CA PHE A 246 -8.98 -12.60 -4.62
C PHE A 246 -9.59 -12.60 -3.20
N SER A 247 -10.16 -13.74 -2.81
CA SER A 247 -10.61 -13.97 -1.45
C SER A 247 -9.51 -13.63 -0.44
N GLY A 248 -9.86 -12.85 0.58
CA GLY A 248 -8.95 -12.45 1.66
C GLY A 248 -9.65 -12.43 3.02
N ASN A 249 -9.27 -11.49 3.88
CA ASN A 249 -9.90 -11.31 5.21
C ASN A 249 -11.32 -10.70 5.16
N LYS A 250 -11.79 -10.31 3.96
CA LYS A 250 -13.09 -9.69 3.68
C LYS A 250 -13.33 -8.35 4.41
N PHE A 251 -12.25 -7.66 4.84
CA PHE A 251 -12.38 -6.34 5.46
C PHE A 251 -12.69 -5.26 4.43
N PHE A 252 -12.26 -5.46 3.19
CA PHE A 252 -12.45 -4.56 2.06
C PHE A 252 -11.83 -3.17 2.22
N ASN A 253 -10.75 -2.99 2.99
CA ASN A 253 -10.16 -1.67 3.24
C ASN A 253 -9.90 -0.86 1.95
N THR A 254 -9.20 -1.46 0.97
CA THR A 254 -8.95 -0.80 -0.32
C THR A 254 -10.21 -0.62 -1.16
N LEU A 255 -11.09 -1.63 -1.23
CA LEU A 255 -12.26 -1.60 -2.11
C LEU A 255 -13.38 -0.71 -1.56
N GLY A 256 -13.57 -0.69 -0.25
CA GLY A 256 -14.47 0.20 0.43
C GLY A 256 -14.07 1.65 0.22
N ASN A 257 -12.77 1.95 0.25
CA ASN A 257 -12.25 3.26 -0.16
C ASN A 257 -12.56 3.58 -1.62
N ILE A 258 -12.23 2.67 -2.55
CA ILE A 258 -12.53 2.85 -4.00
C ILE A 258 -14.01 3.11 -4.25
N LEU A 259 -14.90 2.46 -3.51
CA LEU A 259 -16.35 2.66 -3.62
C LEU A 259 -16.79 4.09 -3.25
N LEU A 260 -16.05 4.77 -2.39
CA LEU A 260 -16.36 6.13 -1.92
C LEU A 260 -15.55 7.22 -2.64
N ASP A 261 -14.32 6.90 -3.05
CA ASP A 261 -13.40 7.76 -3.76
C ASP A 261 -12.55 6.92 -4.73
N PRO A 262 -12.66 7.14 -6.05
CA PRO A 262 -11.97 6.30 -7.04
C PRO A 262 -10.46 6.55 -7.09
N ARG A 263 -9.92 7.58 -6.42
CA ARG A 263 -8.49 7.90 -6.51
C ARG A 263 -7.64 6.84 -5.80
N VAL A 264 -6.65 6.29 -6.51
CA VAL A 264 -5.68 5.33 -5.98
C VAL A 264 -4.27 5.64 -6.48
N GLY A 265 -3.28 5.30 -5.66
CA GLY A 265 -1.86 5.38 -6.02
C GLY A 265 -1.22 4.02 -5.93
N LEU A 266 -0.53 3.58 -6.97
CA LEU A 266 0.17 2.30 -6.99
C LEU A 266 1.68 2.54 -6.91
N CYS A 267 2.38 1.61 -6.28
CA CYS A 267 3.83 1.54 -6.29
C CYS A 267 4.30 0.14 -6.71
N PHE A 268 5.16 0.11 -7.72
CA PHE A 268 5.92 -1.04 -8.15
C PHE A 268 7.40 -0.75 -7.92
N TRP A 269 8.20 -1.78 -7.66
CA TRP A 269 9.64 -1.66 -7.58
C TRP A 269 10.33 -2.71 -8.46
N ASP A 270 11.50 -2.38 -8.95
CA ASP A 270 12.36 -3.30 -9.68
C ASP A 270 13.46 -3.86 -8.75
N ASN A 271 13.46 -5.18 -8.56
CA ASN A 271 14.44 -5.85 -7.69
C ASN A 271 15.88 -5.75 -8.23
N GLU A 272 16.06 -5.68 -9.56
CA GLU A 272 17.35 -5.65 -10.24
C GLU A 272 17.94 -4.24 -10.21
N THR A 273 17.16 -3.23 -10.60
CA THR A 273 17.68 -1.86 -10.73
C THR A 273 17.51 -1.02 -9.47
N GLY A 274 16.52 -1.31 -8.62
CA GLY A 274 16.12 -0.45 -7.51
C GLY A 274 15.22 0.71 -7.93
N ASP A 275 14.67 0.68 -9.15
CA ASP A 275 13.74 1.67 -9.64
C ASP A 275 12.40 1.58 -8.89
N LEU A 276 11.78 2.73 -8.64
CA LEU A 276 10.41 2.85 -8.15
C LEU A 276 9.52 3.43 -9.24
N LEU A 277 8.35 2.82 -9.43
CA LEU A 277 7.32 3.27 -10.36
C LEU A 277 6.04 3.56 -9.58
N PHE A 278 5.67 4.84 -9.55
CA PHE A 278 4.46 5.36 -8.94
C PHE A 278 3.42 5.62 -10.02
N ILE A 279 2.17 5.20 -9.79
CA ILE A 279 1.08 5.39 -10.74
C ILE A 279 -0.09 6.04 -10.03
N GLU A 280 -0.50 7.21 -10.49
CA GLU A 280 -1.77 7.81 -10.10
C GLU A 280 -2.86 7.31 -11.04
N ALA A 281 -3.95 6.78 -10.48
CA ALA A 281 -5.06 6.26 -11.27
C ALA A 281 -6.42 6.54 -10.63
N LYS A 282 -7.47 6.40 -11.44
CA LYS A 282 -8.84 6.23 -10.95
C LYS A 282 -9.26 4.78 -11.08
N ALA A 283 -9.82 4.23 -10.01
CA ALA A 283 -10.23 2.84 -9.90
C ALA A 283 -11.75 2.68 -9.99
N SER A 284 -12.18 1.57 -10.57
CA SER A 284 -13.55 1.06 -10.50
C SER A 284 -13.54 -0.42 -10.14
N ILE A 285 -14.56 -0.86 -9.39
CA ILE A 285 -14.77 -2.27 -9.07
C ILE A 285 -15.70 -2.85 -10.13
N GLU A 286 -15.27 -3.92 -10.78
CA GLU A 286 -16.01 -4.61 -11.83
C GLU A 286 -16.43 -6.02 -11.38
N SER A 287 -17.62 -6.45 -11.82
CA SER A 287 -18.12 -7.82 -11.61
C SER A 287 -17.40 -8.83 -12.49
N LEU A 288 -17.36 -10.09 -12.07
CA LEU A 288 -16.74 -11.18 -12.87
C LEU A 288 -17.35 -11.33 -14.27
N GLU A 289 -18.64 -11.04 -14.42
CA GLU A 289 -19.36 -11.10 -15.69
C GLU A 289 -18.83 -10.12 -16.74
N SER A 290 -18.12 -9.06 -16.35
CA SER A 290 -17.51 -8.11 -17.32
C SER A 290 -16.22 -8.66 -17.93
N ASN A 291 -15.58 -9.66 -17.32
CA ASN A 291 -14.26 -10.17 -17.68
C ASN A 291 -14.21 -11.70 -17.47
N ILE A 292 -14.91 -12.42 -18.34
CA ILE A 292 -15.23 -13.86 -18.20
C ILE A 292 -13.99 -14.79 -18.22
N THR A 293 -12.81 -14.33 -18.66
CA THR A 293 -11.79 -15.26 -19.19
C THR A 293 -10.37 -15.24 -18.61
N ALA A 294 -9.98 -14.44 -17.60
CA ALA A 294 -8.54 -14.29 -17.33
C ALA A 294 -8.00 -14.78 -15.96
N PHE A 295 -8.80 -14.85 -14.90
CA PHE A 295 -8.26 -15.07 -13.55
C PHE A 295 -9.07 -16.09 -12.74
N GLU A 296 -8.57 -17.32 -12.67
CA GLU A 296 -9.18 -18.37 -11.83
C GLU A 296 -9.15 -17.95 -10.35
N GLY A 297 -10.28 -18.10 -9.67
CA GLY A 297 -10.42 -17.76 -8.25
C GLY A 297 -10.59 -16.26 -7.94
N ALA A 298 -10.63 -15.38 -8.94
CA ALA A 298 -11.00 -13.97 -8.72
C ALA A 298 -12.46 -13.87 -8.25
N GLU A 299 -12.73 -13.00 -7.29
CA GLU A 299 -14.11 -12.69 -6.85
C GLU A 299 -14.68 -11.47 -7.58
N ARG A 300 -13.80 -10.61 -8.13
CA ARG A 300 -14.09 -9.38 -8.86
C ARG A 300 -12.80 -8.82 -9.46
N PHE A 301 -12.93 -7.75 -10.24
CA PHE A 301 -11.79 -7.04 -10.82
C PHE A 301 -11.73 -5.59 -10.35
N VAL A 302 -10.51 -5.06 -10.32
CA VAL A 302 -10.28 -3.62 -10.17
C VAL A 302 -9.65 -3.12 -11.46
N SER A 303 -10.37 -2.25 -12.15
CA SER A 303 -9.89 -1.57 -13.35
C SER A 303 -9.41 -0.18 -12.98
N LEU A 304 -8.28 0.22 -13.56
CA LEU A 304 -7.59 1.47 -13.29
C LEU A 304 -7.39 2.24 -14.58
N SER A 305 -7.84 3.49 -14.63
CA SER A 305 -7.44 4.44 -15.67
C SER A 305 -6.26 5.26 -15.18
N VAL A 306 -5.10 5.12 -15.83
CA VAL A 306 -3.87 5.82 -15.46
C VAL A 306 -3.96 7.30 -15.79
N LEU A 307 -3.60 8.14 -14.83
CA LEU A 307 -3.54 9.61 -14.94
C LEU A 307 -2.11 10.09 -15.11
N SER A 308 -1.20 9.57 -14.28
CA SER A 308 0.21 9.90 -14.32
C SER A 308 1.05 8.72 -13.86
N VAL A 309 2.30 8.71 -14.29
CA VAL A 309 3.32 7.71 -14.01
C VAL A 309 4.59 8.46 -13.66
N THR A 310 5.08 8.29 -12.44
CA THR A 310 6.35 8.85 -11.99
C THR A 310 7.34 7.70 -11.77
N HIS A 311 8.49 7.78 -12.43
CA HIS A 311 9.57 6.81 -12.31
C HIS A 311 10.76 7.48 -11.62
N ILE A 312 11.24 6.86 -10.54
CA ILE A 312 12.40 7.29 -9.77
C ILE A 312 13.46 6.20 -9.86
N SER A 313 14.59 6.51 -10.50
CA SER A 313 15.61 5.52 -10.82
C SER A 313 16.51 5.16 -9.64
N GLY A 314 16.75 3.87 -9.44
CA GLY A 314 17.84 3.31 -8.62
C GLY A 314 17.84 3.65 -7.14
N VAL A 315 16.75 4.18 -6.59
CA VAL A 315 16.69 4.69 -5.22
C VAL A 315 16.43 3.59 -4.17
N TYR A 316 15.67 2.55 -4.52
CA TYR A 316 15.24 1.55 -3.56
C TYR A 316 16.38 0.56 -3.22
N PRO A 317 16.81 0.47 -1.95
CA PRO A 317 18.05 -0.22 -1.61
C PRO A 317 17.88 -1.74 -1.48
N TYR A 318 16.65 -2.26 -1.50
CA TYR A 318 16.40 -3.68 -1.27
C TYR A 318 16.08 -4.43 -2.56
N SER A 319 16.48 -5.70 -2.58
CA SER A 319 16.06 -6.69 -3.56
C SER A 319 15.37 -7.83 -2.82
N HIS A 320 14.22 -8.28 -3.33
CA HIS A 320 13.40 -9.31 -2.69
C HIS A 320 13.26 -10.53 -3.62
N GLU A 321 14.18 -11.48 -3.48
CA GLU A 321 14.22 -12.68 -4.31
C GLU A 321 13.27 -13.75 -3.76
N ILE A 322 12.40 -14.32 -4.60
CA ILE A 322 11.47 -15.38 -4.17
C ILE A 322 12.25 -16.63 -3.75
N THR A 323 11.94 -17.12 -2.55
CA THR A 323 12.42 -18.42 -2.05
C THR A 323 11.34 -19.49 -1.98
N ASP A 324 10.07 -19.10 -1.87
CA ASP A 324 8.96 -20.04 -1.86
C ASP A 324 7.65 -19.37 -2.32
N ILE A 325 7.02 -19.96 -3.35
CA ILE A 325 5.82 -19.40 -3.97
C ILE A 325 4.61 -19.62 -3.05
N SER A 326 3.74 -18.61 -2.91
CA SER A 326 2.50 -18.76 -2.14
C SER A 326 1.64 -19.89 -2.73
N PRO A 327 1.22 -20.89 -1.94
CA PRO A 327 0.31 -21.93 -2.41
C PRO A 327 -1.04 -21.39 -2.90
N TYR A 328 -1.44 -20.22 -2.43
CA TYR A 328 -2.65 -19.54 -2.88
C TYR A 328 -2.47 -18.90 -4.25
N ALA A 329 -1.30 -18.31 -4.54
CA ALA A 329 -1.00 -17.76 -5.86
C ALA A 329 -0.81 -18.83 -6.94
N LEU A 330 -0.54 -20.09 -6.56
CA LEU A 330 -0.51 -21.21 -7.52
C LEU A 330 -1.90 -21.64 -7.98
N LYS A 331 -2.92 -21.42 -7.15
CA LYS A 331 -4.32 -21.83 -7.40
C LYS A 331 -5.12 -20.87 -8.26
N THR A 332 -4.50 -19.80 -8.74
CA THR A 332 -5.20 -18.75 -9.47
C THR A 332 -5.13 -18.90 -10.98
N GLY A 333 -4.69 -20.07 -11.48
CA GLY A 333 -4.53 -20.32 -12.91
C GLY A 333 -3.26 -19.68 -13.49
N ASP A 334 -3.07 -19.82 -14.80
CA ASP A 334 -1.97 -19.22 -15.54
C ASP A 334 -2.48 -17.97 -16.27
N TRP A 335 -2.02 -16.81 -15.82
CA TRP A 335 -2.43 -15.50 -16.32
C TRP A 335 -1.58 -15.16 -17.56
N LYS A 336 -2.12 -15.43 -18.76
CA LYS A 336 -1.48 -15.13 -20.04
C LYS A 336 -2.30 -14.15 -20.87
#